data_AF-A0A6A5XQA1-F1
#
_entry.id   AF-A0A6A5XQA1-F1
#
_cell.length_a   1.000
_cell.length_b   1.000
_cell.length_c   1.000
_cell.angle_alpha   90.00
_cell.angle_beta   90.00
_cell.angle_gamma   90.00
#
_symmetry.space_group_name_H-M   'P 1'
#
loop_
_entity.id
_entity.type
_entity.pdbx_description
1 polymer ?
#
loop_
_entity_poly.entity_id
_entity_poly.type
_entity_poly.pdbx_seq_one_letter_code
_entity_poly.pdbx_strand_id
1 'polypeptide(L)'
;MNNFSSFLDTSNPISNNMPRQPPTPSPPQSGVPPHSNGMGGQTNGVPLVNGLPSGGQQTDMNHLWNVVQQLSQVLEENRQQTLGIVNGVQAIQQRASEEGGIGNMSLNQVNGELNAASRTAEIQTLNTQLSSAQTQINSLTDSNNALTNLITDYENAITVLLEKLRPYAFNQTQAILSLHKHYQGLLEQERATSMQVRLEHAEWQAGLGRVAEYARLALKVQNEDEMPYKREIKELKEENRVLRRLAGWEAKADDSSDEEGEENRIQ
;
A
#
# COMPACT_ATOMS: atom_id res chain seq x y z
N MET A 1 12.34 43.69 34.62
CA MET A 1 11.61 42.54 35.18
C MET A 1 10.28 42.42 34.45
N ASN A 2 10.09 41.37 33.65
CA ASN A 2 8.79 41.04 33.10
C ASN A 2 7.99 40.20 34.09
N ASN A 3 6.72 40.56 34.21
CA ASN A 3 5.76 40.14 35.20
C ASN A 3 4.75 39.22 34.51
N PHE A 4 4.76 37.91 34.77
CA PHE A 4 3.63 37.02 34.44
C PHE A 4 3.64 35.80 35.35
N SER A 5 2.61 35.68 36.19
CA SER A 5 2.18 34.43 36.84
C SER A 5 0.73 34.55 37.28
N SER A 6 0.05 33.39 37.30
CA SER A 6 -1.40 33.16 37.39
C SER A 6 -2.06 33.30 36.01
N PHE A 7 -2.63 32.26 35.41
CA PHE A 7 -3.78 31.51 35.95
C PHE A 7 -3.68 30.02 35.59
N LEU A 8 -3.58 29.19 36.63
CA LEU A 8 -3.82 27.75 36.62
C LEU A 8 -5.24 27.57 37.19
N ASP A 9 -6.19 27.17 36.36
CA ASP A 9 -7.44 26.54 36.80
C ASP A 9 -7.90 25.53 35.74
N THR A 10 -7.64 24.26 35.99
CA THR A 10 -8.51 23.15 35.57
C THR A 10 -8.17 21.93 36.42
N SER A 11 -9.19 21.50 37.15
CA SER A 11 -9.26 20.41 38.09
C SER A 11 -9.27 19.01 37.43
N ASN A 12 -8.31 18.17 37.87
CA ASN A 12 -8.44 16.74 38.20
C ASN A 12 -8.71 15.69 37.08
N PRO A 13 -8.52 14.37 37.34
CA PRO A 13 -7.58 13.53 36.59
C PRO A 13 -8.30 12.35 35.90
N ILE A 14 -7.61 11.61 35.01
CA ILE A 14 -7.74 10.13 34.82
C ILE A 14 -6.95 9.70 33.56
N SER A 15 -6.25 8.57 33.73
CA SER A 15 -5.74 7.64 32.71
C SER A 15 -4.29 7.81 32.25
N ASN A 16 -3.44 6.97 32.86
CA ASN A 16 -2.22 6.41 32.31
C ASN A 16 -2.27 6.25 30.79
N ASN A 17 -1.27 6.77 30.08
CA ASN A 17 -1.03 6.38 28.69
C ASN A 17 0.49 6.36 28.41
N MET A 18 1.11 5.20 28.66
CA MET A 18 2.42 4.87 28.06
C MET A 18 2.25 4.76 26.53
N PRO A 19 3.22 5.23 25.72
CA PRO A 19 3.19 5.00 24.28
C PRO A 19 3.47 3.53 23.97
N ARG A 20 2.47 2.84 23.42
CA ARG A 20 2.60 1.49 22.85
C ARG A 20 3.46 1.55 21.58
N GLN A 21 4.43 0.64 21.47
CA GLN A 21 5.23 0.42 20.27
C GLN A 21 4.37 -0.14 19.11
N PRO A 22 4.62 0.23 17.84
CA PRO A 22 3.94 -0.37 16.70
C PRO A 22 4.50 -1.78 16.40
N PRO A 23 3.64 -2.75 16.00
CA PRO A 23 4.08 -4.10 15.67
C PRO A 23 4.81 -4.16 14.32
N THR A 24 5.84 -5.01 14.25
CA THR A 24 6.64 -5.33 13.05
C THR A 24 5.87 -6.20 12.03
N PRO A 25 6.15 -6.08 10.72
CA PRO A 25 5.50 -6.89 9.69
C PRO A 25 6.11 -8.30 9.55
N SER A 26 5.26 -9.33 9.53
CA SER A 26 5.62 -10.73 9.25
C SER A 26 5.47 -11.08 7.75
N PRO A 27 6.25 -12.03 7.21
CA PRO A 27 6.29 -12.37 5.77
C PRO A 27 5.12 -13.28 5.35
N PRO A 28 4.78 -13.35 4.03
CA PRO A 28 3.67 -14.15 3.55
C PRO A 28 4.06 -15.64 3.46
N GLN A 29 3.34 -16.48 4.19
CA GLN A 29 3.40 -17.94 4.04
C GLN A 29 2.26 -18.39 3.11
N SER A 30 2.65 -19.00 2.01
CA SER A 30 1.79 -19.59 0.98
C SER A 30 0.94 -20.73 1.56
N GLY A 31 -0.37 -20.60 1.42
CA GLY A 31 -1.35 -21.62 1.79
C GLY A 31 -1.61 -22.60 0.64
N VAL A 32 -1.50 -23.89 0.93
CA VAL A 32 -2.04 -25.01 0.17
C VAL A 32 -2.99 -25.78 1.09
N PRO A 33 -4.18 -26.19 0.63
CA PRO A 33 -4.81 -27.42 1.12
C PRO A 33 -5.39 -28.28 -0.05
N PRO A 34 -5.91 -29.52 0.16
CA PRO A 34 -5.22 -30.73 -0.28
C PRO A 34 -6.07 -31.72 -1.13
N HIS A 35 -5.38 -32.77 -1.62
CA HIS A 35 -5.85 -34.13 -1.94
C HIS A 35 -6.74 -34.40 -3.19
N SER A 36 -6.20 -35.17 -4.15
CA SER A 36 -6.67 -36.54 -4.45
C SER A 36 -5.88 -37.23 -5.59
N ASN A 37 -5.21 -38.32 -5.21
CA ASN A 37 -5.10 -39.63 -5.90
C ASN A 37 -4.69 -39.69 -7.40
N GLY A 38 -3.54 -40.31 -7.69
CA GLY A 38 -3.20 -40.69 -9.06
C GLY A 38 -1.79 -41.24 -9.26
N MET A 39 -1.60 -42.48 -8.84
CA MET A 39 -0.46 -43.37 -9.07
C MET A 39 0.14 -43.30 -10.50
N GLY A 40 1.48 -43.32 -10.59
CA GLY A 40 2.16 -44.17 -11.58
C GLY A 40 3.10 -43.50 -12.58
N GLY A 41 4.38 -43.89 -12.52
CA GLY A 41 5.12 -44.26 -13.73
C GLY A 41 6.15 -43.26 -14.25
N GLN A 42 7.40 -43.51 -13.87
CA GLN A 42 8.59 -43.00 -14.54
C GLN A 42 8.63 -43.36 -16.03
N THR A 43 9.20 -42.50 -16.89
CA THR A 43 10.52 -42.69 -17.55
C THR A 43 10.61 -41.94 -18.88
N ASN A 44 11.71 -41.19 -19.01
CA ASN A 44 12.51 -40.90 -20.20
C ASN A 44 11.86 -40.60 -21.57
N GLY A 45 12.28 -39.45 -22.12
CA GLY A 45 12.66 -39.37 -23.54
C GLY A 45 11.99 -38.27 -24.33
N VAL A 46 12.58 -37.08 -24.33
CA VAL A 46 12.55 -36.18 -25.50
C VAL A 46 13.57 -36.81 -26.47
N PRO A 47 13.30 -37.00 -27.79
CA PRO A 47 13.09 -35.86 -28.67
C PRO A 47 12.28 -36.04 -29.98
N LEU A 48 11.79 -34.88 -30.44
CA LEU A 48 11.69 -34.42 -31.84
C LEU A 48 10.62 -35.02 -32.79
N VAL A 49 10.03 -34.09 -33.55
CA VAL A 49 9.14 -34.24 -34.72
C VAL A 49 7.66 -34.46 -34.37
N ASN A 50 7.05 -33.43 -33.76
CA ASN A 50 5.60 -33.30 -33.67
C ASN A 50 5.04 -32.85 -35.02
N GLY A 51 4.60 -33.84 -35.81
CA GLY A 51 3.56 -33.65 -36.81
C GLY A 51 2.34 -33.00 -36.14
N LEU A 52 1.81 -31.96 -36.77
CA LEU A 52 0.58 -31.29 -36.37
C LEU A 52 -0.52 -32.33 -36.09
N PRO A 53 -1.02 -32.46 -34.84
CA PRO A 53 -2.20 -33.26 -34.60
C PRO A 53 -3.41 -32.45 -35.07
N SER A 54 -4.14 -33.06 -35.99
CA SER A 54 -5.43 -32.65 -36.52
C SER A 54 -6.46 -32.39 -35.41
N GLY A 55 -6.45 -31.17 -34.85
CA GLY A 55 -7.51 -30.66 -33.96
C GLY A 55 -8.82 -30.38 -34.70
N GLY A 56 -8.78 -30.21 -36.03
CA GLY A 56 -9.98 -29.97 -36.84
C GLY A 56 -10.89 -31.19 -37.00
N GLN A 57 -10.33 -32.40 -37.16
CA GLN A 57 -11.16 -33.60 -37.35
C GLN A 57 -11.93 -34.02 -36.10
N GLN A 58 -11.41 -33.76 -34.89
CA GLN A 58 -12.16 -34.07 -33.67
C GLN A 58 -13.28 -33.05 -33.41
N THR A 59 -13.08 -31.78 -33.74
CA THR A 59 -14.14 -30.77 -33.67
C THR A 59 -15.24 -31.05 -34.70
N ASP A 60 -14.87 -31.45 -35.91
CA ASP A 60 -15.82 -31.82 -36.97
C ASP A 60 -16.62 -33.08 -36.60
N MET A 61 -15.99 -34.09 -36.00
CA MET A 61 -16.69 -35.27 -35.48
C MET A 61 -17.75 -34.94 -34.41
N ASN A 62 -17.45 -33.99 -33.51
CA ASN A 62 -18.42 -33.51 -32.53
C ASN A 62 -19.54 -32.69 -33.18
N HIS A 63 -19.22 -31.90 -34.21
CA HIS A 63 -20.21 -31.12 -34.97
C HIS A 63 -21.17 -32.04 -35.75
N LEU A 64 -20.64 -33.04 -36.46
CA LEU A 64 -21.43 -34.04 -37.19
C LEU A 64 -22.35 -34.82 -36.24
N TRP A 65 -21.89 -35.16 -35.05
CA TRP A 65 -22.72 -35.84 -34.05
C TRP A 65 -23.90 -34.97 -33.57
N ASN A 66 -23.67 -33.67 -33.34
CA ASN A 66 -24.73 -32.72 -33.00
C ASN A 66 -25.73 -32.54 -34.15
N VAL A 67 -25.27 -32.48 -35.40
CA VAL A 67 -26.14 -32.38 -36.59
C VAL A 67 -26.98 -33.66 -36.74
N VAL A 68 -26.40 -34.83 -36.54
CA VAL A 68 -27.13 -36.11 -36.59
C VAL A 68 -28.19 -36.20 -35.48
N GLN A 69 -27.89 -35.72 -34.26
CA GLN A 69 -28.89 -35.61 -33.20
C GLN A 69 -30.05 -34.69 -33.60
N GLN A 70 -29.77 -33.50 -34.12
CA GLN A 70 -30.81 -32.58 -34.58
C GLN A 70 -31.65 -33.19 -35.69
N LEU A 71 -31.04 -33.86 -36.67
CA LEU A 71 -31.77 -34.52 -37.75
C LEU A 71 -32.68 -35.64 -37.23
N SER A 72 -32.22 -36.41 -36.25
CA SER A 72 -33.04 -37.45 -35.60
C SER A 72 -34.23 -36.85 -34.85
N GLN A 73 -34.06 -35.69 -34.21
CA GLN A 73 -35.15 -35.00 -33.53
C GLN A 73 -36.19 -34.47 -34.53
N VAL A 74 -35.74 -33.91 -35.65
CA VAL A 74 -36.63 -33.45 -36.74
C VAL A 74 -37.36 -34.62 -37.40
N LEU A 75 -36.71 -35.76 -37.60
CA LEU A 75 -37.36 -36.97 -38.14
C LEU A 75 -38.44 -37.53 -37.21
N GLU A 76 -38.20 -37.52 -35.90
CA GLU A 76 -39.18 -37.91 -34.89
C GLU A 76 -40.39 -36.97 -34.90
N GLU A 77 -40.15 -35.66 -34.96
CA GLU A 77 -41.20 -34.65 -35.08
C GLU A 77 -42.02 -34.84 -36.37
N ASN A 78 -41.35 -35.09 -37.50
CA ASN A 78 -42.02 -35.31 -38.78
C ASN A 78 -42.90 -36.57 -38.77
N ARG A 79 -42.42 -37.64 -38.10
CA ARG A 79 -43.22 -38.85 -37.89
C ARG A 79 -44.45 -38.57 -37.03
N GLN A 80 -44.29 -37.78 -35.96
CA GLN A 80 -45.38 -37.43 -35.07
C GLN A 80 -46.43 -36.55 -35.78
N GLN A 81 -46.00 -35.59 -36.58
CA GLN A 81 -46.87 -34.77 -37.43
C GLN A 81 -47.61 -35.62 -38.48
N THR A 82 -46.91 -36.54 -39.13
CA THR A 82 -47.51 -37.45 -40.12
C THR A 82 -48.54 -38.36 -39.47
N LEU A 83 -48.28 -38.89 -38.26
CA LEU A 83 -49.27 -39.63 -37.48
C LEU A 83 -50.48 -38.76 -37.13
N GLY A 84 -50.28 -37.49 -36.76
CA GLY A 84 -51.36 -36.53 -36.54
C GLY A 84 -52.23 -36.33 -37.78
N ILE A 85 -51.60 -36.18 -38.95
CA ILE A 85 -52.31 -36.04 -40.23
C ILE A 85 -53.06 -37.31 -40.59
N VAL A 86 -52.44 -38.49 -40.48
CA VAL A 86 -53.10 -39.79 -40.78
C VAL A 86 -54.29 -40.04 -39.86
N ASN A 87 -54.16 -39.74 -38.56
CA ASN A 87 -55.29 -39.82 -37.62
C ASN A 87 -56.39 -38.81 -37.96
N GLY A 88 -56.03 -37.59 -38.35
CA GLY A 88 -56.99 -36.57 -38.81
C GLY A 88 -57.73 -37.00 -40.07
N VAL A 89 -57.02 -37.60 -41.03
CA VAL A 89 -57.60 -38.14 -42.27
C VAL A 89 -58.50 -39.33 -41.98
N GLN A 90 -58.11 -40.25 -41.08
CA GLN A 90 -58.97 -41.35 -40.66
C GLN A 90 -60.24 -40.86 -39.94
N ALA A 91 -60.13 -39.83 -39.09
CA ALA A 91 -61.28 -39.24 -38.42
C ALA A 91 -62.24 -38.54 -39.42
N ILE A 92 -61.70 -37.91 -40.46
CA ILE A 92 -62.49 -37.32 -41.55
C ILE A 92 -63.13 -38.43 -42.39
N GLN A 93 -62.42 -39.52 -42.68
CA GLN A 93 -62.92 -40.62 -43.47
C GLN A 93 -63.99 -41.43 -42.74
N GLN A 94 -63.83 -41.66 -41.42
CA GLN A 94 -64.86 -42.27 -40.57
C GLN A 94 -66.11 -41.40 -40.51
N ARG A 95 -65.95 -40.09 -40.30
CA ARG A 95 -67.08 -39.13 -40.32
C ARG A 95 -67.79 -39.07 -41.67
N ALA A 96 -67.05 -39.08 -42.77
CA ALA A 96 -67.60 -39.12 -44.13
C ALA A 96 -68.32 -40.44 -44.46
N SER A 97 -67.96 -41.54 -43.79
CA SER A 97 -68.62 -42.85 -43.94
C SER A 97 -69.88 -42.98 -43.07
N GLU A 98 -69.92 -42.33 -41.90
CA GLU A 98 -71.06 -42.33 -40.97
C GLU A 98 -72.17 -41.36 -41.39
N GLU A 99 -71.83 -40.24 -42.04
CA GLU A 99 -72.79 -39.19 -42.43
C GLU A 99 -73.37 -39.32 -43.85
N GLY A 100 -73.23 -40.48 -44.51
CA GLY A 100 -73.94 -40.74 -45.76
C GLY A 100 -73.41 -39.96 -46.97
N GLY A 101 -72.09 -39.94 -47.15
CA GLY A 101 -71.45 -39.43 -48.37
C GLY A 101 -71.31 -37.91 -48.42
N ILE A 102 -70.21 -37.47 -49.04
CA ILE A 102 -69.70 -36.10 -49.16
C ILE A 102 -70.66 -35.12 -49.87
N GLY A 103 -71.86 -35.57 -50.27
CA GLY A 103 -72.79 -34.83 -51.12
C GLY A 103 -73.91 -34.08 -50.42
N ASN A 104 -74.18 -34.30 -49.13
CA ASN A 104 -75.40 -33.75 -48.51
C ASN A 104 -75.25 -33.15 -47.10
N MET A 105 -74.01 -32.98 -46.61
CA MET A 105 -73.76 -32.04 -45.52
C MET A 105 -73.73 -30.65 -46.15
N SER A 106 -74.68 -29.79 -45.75
CA SER A 106 -74.81 -28.38 -46.15
C SER A 106 -73.48 -27.66 -46.32
N LEU A 107 -72.90 -27.73 -47.53
CA LEU A 107 -71.59 -27.16 -47.85
C LEU A 107 -71.61 -25.63 -47.78
N ASN A 108 -72.80 -25.02 -47.90
CA ASN A 108 -72.96 -23.58 -47.87
C ASN A 108 -73.08 -22.99 -46.45
N GLN A 109 -73.49 -23.76 -45.44
CA GLN A 109 -73.57 -23.26 -44.05
C GLN A 109 -72.34 -23.67 -43.21
N VAL A 110 -71.69 -24.79 -43.55
CA VAL A 110 -70.54 -25.29 -42.78
C VAL A 110 -69.20 -24.77 -43.32
N ASN A 111 -69.10 -24.35 -44.59
CA ASN A 111 -67.82 -23.97 -45.20
C ASN A 111 -67.57 -22.45 -45.29
N GLY A 112 -68.63 -21.62 -45.34
CA GLY A 112 -68.51 -20.18 -45.57
C GLY A 112 -68.73 -19.29 -44.34
N GLU A 113 -69.88 -19.41 -43.67
CA GLU A 113 -70.30 -18.44 -42.65
C GLU A 113 -69.80 -18.77 -41.24
N LEU A 114 -69.84 -20.05 -40.82
CA LEU A 114 -69.21 -20.49 -39.57
C LEU A 114 -67.68 -20.31 -39.62
N ASN A 115 -67.10 -20.51 -40.81
CA ASN A 115 -65.68 -20.38 -41.09
C ASN A 115 -65.24 -18.91 -41.18
N ALA A 116 -66.10 -18.01 -41.69
CA ALA A 116 -65.82 -16.57 -41.71
C ALA A 116 -65.94 -15.94 -40.31
N ALA A 117 -66.94 -16.32 -39.52
CA ALA A 117 -67.10 -15.84 -38.14
C ALA A 117 -65.98 -16.35 -37.22
N SER A 118 -65.63 -17.64 -37.31
CA SER A 118 -64.51 -18.21 -36.53
C SER A 118 -63.16 -17.62 -36.95
N ARG A 119 -62.92 -17.44 -38.25
CA ARG A 119 -61.72 -16.78 -38.78
C ARG A 119 -61.64 -15.31 -38.35
N THR A 120 -62.76 -14.61 -38.31
CA THR A 120 -62.79 -13.21 -37.83
C THR A 120 -62.46 -13.13 -36.34
N ALA A 121 -62.99 -14.05 -35.52
CA ALA A 121 -62.65 -14.15 -34.11
C ALA A 121 -61.17 -14.49 -33.90
N GLU A 122 -60.62 -15.42 -34.69
CA GLU A 122 -59.20 -15.79 -34.67
C GLU A 122 -58.29 -14.62 -35.10
N ILE A 123 -58.68 -13.86 -36.12
CA ILE A 123 -57.94 -12.65 -36.52
C ILE A 123 -57.95 -11.61 -35.40
N GLN A 124 -59.07 -11.47 -34.67
CA GLN A 124 -59.14 -10.56 -33.52
C GLN A 124 -58.27 -11.03 -32.34
N THR A 125 -58.24 -12.34 -32.04
CA THR A 125 -57.36 -12.88 -30.98
C THR A 125 -55.88 -12.74 -31.36
N LEU A 126 -55.52 -12.98 -32.62
CA LEU A 126 -54.14 -12.75 -33.11
C LEU A 126 -53.76 -11.27 -33.05
N ASN A 127 -54.65 -10.35 -33.43
CA ASN A 127 -54.38 -8.92 -33.36
C ASN A 127 -54.20 -8.43 -31.91
N THR A 128 -55.01 -8.94 -30.98
CA THR A 128 -54.87 -8.61 -29.55
C THR A 128 -53.59 -9.21 -28.94
N GLN A 129 -53.23 -10.44 -29.31
CA GLN A 129 -51.96 -11.06 -28.91
C GLN A 129 -50.76 -10.29 -29.48
N LEU A 130 -50.81 -9.89 -30.76
CA LEU A 130 -49.78 -9.09 -31.42
C LEU A 130 -49.63 -7.73 -30.73
N SER A 131 -50.74 -7.03 -30.48
CA SER A 131 -50.73 -5.76 -29.74
C SER A 131 -50.15 -5.90 -28.33
N SER A 132 -50.50 -6.98 -27.61
CA SER A 132 -49.96 -7.27 -26.27
C SER A 132 -48.46 -7.52 -26.32
N ALA A 133 -48.00 -8.36 -27.25
CA ALA A 133 -46.59 -8.64 -27.47
C ALA A 133 -45.80 -7.39 -27.85
N GLN A 134 -46.33 -6.53 -28.73
CA GLN A 134 -45.71 -5.23 -29.07
C GLN A 134 -45.54 -4.35 -27.83
N THR A 135 -46.56 -4.28 -26.98
CA THR A 135 -46.52 -3.46 -25.76
C THR A 135 -45.47 -3.99 -24.78
N GLN A 136 -45.38 -5.32 -24.66
CA GLN A 136 -44.36 -5.98 -23.83
C GLN A 136 -42.95 -5.77 -24.37
N ILE A 137 -42.75 -5.88 -25.69
CA ILE A 137 -41.47 -5.60 -26.36
C ILE A 137 -41.05 -4.15 -26.10
N ASN A 138 -41.96 -3.19 -26.22
CA ASN A 138 -41.67 -1.79 -25.94
C ASN A 138 -41.26 -1.59 -24.47
N SER A 139 -42.01 -2.17 -23.53
CA SER A 139 -41.68 -2.08 -22.10
C SER A 139 -40.32 -2.71 -21.76
N LEU A 140 -39.99 -3.86 -22.35
CA LEU A 140 -38.69 -4.50 -22.18
C LEU A 140 -37.57 -3.67 -22.81
N THR A 141 -37.83 -3.05 -23.96
CA THR A 141 -36.87 -2.17 -24.64
C THR A 141 -36.57 -0.93 -23.81
N ASP A 142 -37.62 -0.30 -23.24
CA ASP A 142 -37.47 0.85 -22.36
C ASP A 142 -36.66 0.50 -21.10
N SER A 143 -36.94 -0.66 -20.50
CA SER A 143 -36.19 -1.18 -19.35
C SER A 143 -34.71 -1.42 -19.71
N ASN A 144 -34.45 -2.01 -20.87
CA ASN A 144 -33.08 -2.28 -21.32
C ASN A 144 -32.31 -0.99 -21.61
N ASN A 145 -32.97 0.02 -22.19
CA ASN A 145 -32.41 1.35 -22.37
C ASN A 145 -32.08 2.02 -21.02
N ALA A 146 -32.97 1.93 -20.04
CA ALA A 146 -32.74 2.47 -18.70
C ALA A 146 -31.55 1.80 -18.00
N LEU A 147 -31.44 0.47 -18.10
CA LEU A 147 -30.29 -0.28 -17.56
C LEU A 147 -28.99 0.09 -18.25
N THR A 148 -29.01 0.25 -19.58
CA THR A 148 -27.83 0.66 -20.35
C THR A 148 -27.36 2.05 -19.94
N ASN A 149 -28.29 3.01 -19.79
CA ASN A 149 -27.96 4.35 -19.31
C ASN A 149 -27.35 4.32 -17.91
N LEU A 150 -27.91 3.52 -17.00
CA LEU A 150 -27.38 3.37 -15.65
C LEU A 150 -25.96 2.78 -15.65
N ILE A 151 -25.67 1.82 -16.53
CA ILE A 151 -24.32 1.27 -16.69
C ILE A 151 -23.36 2.38 -17.15
N THR A 152 -23.74 3.17 -18.17
CA THR A 152 -22.93 4.30 -18.63
C THR A 152 -22.69 5.33 -17.53
N ASP A 153 -23.68 5.62 -16.69
CA ASP A 153 -23.51 6.52 -15.54
C ASP A 153 -22.52 5.96 -14.51
N TYR A 154 -22.57 4.65 -14.23
CA TYR A 154 -21.59 4.01 -13.36
C TYR A 154 -20.18 4.02 -13.95
N GLU A 155 -20.04 3.76 -15.24
CA GLU A 155 -18.74 3.83 -15.94
C GLU A 155 -18.13 5.24 -15.86
N ASN A 156 -18.96 6.27 -16.06
CA ASN A 156 -18.55 7.66 -15.90
C ASN A 156 -18.15 7.98 -14.45
N ALA A 157 -18.96 7.56 -13.48
CA ALA A 157 -18.67 7.79 -12.06
C ALA A 157 -17.37 7.11 -11.62
N ILE A 158 -17.13 5.87 -12.04
CA ILE A 158 -15.90 5.13 -11.77
C ILE A 158 -14.70 5.82 -12.43
N THR A 159 -14.86 6.29 -13.67
CA THR A 159 -13.80 7.01 -14.39
C THR A 159 -13.39 8.27 -13.63
N VAL A 160 -14.35 9.08 -13.20
CA VAL A 160 -14.09 10.30 -12.40
C VAL A 160 -13.46 9.94 -11.05
N LEU A 161 -13.97 8.91 -10.37
CA LEU A 161 -13.40 8.44 -9.10
C LEU A 161 -11.92 8.05 -9.27
N LEU A 162 -11.60 7.28 -10.30
CA LEU A 162 -10.22 6.86 -10.58
C LEU A 162 -9.32 8.05 -10.95
N GLU A 163 -9.86 9.02 -11.71
CA GLU A 163 -9.15 10.25 -12.07
C GLU A 163 -8.77 11.08 -10.84
N LYS A 164 -9.59 11.07 -9.78
CA LYS A 164 -9.29 11.80 -8.52
C LYS A 164 -8.52 10.97 -7.51
N LEU A 165 -8.82 9.67 -7.40
CA LEU A 165 -8.21 8.77 -6.41
C LEU A 165 -6.73 8.55 -6.68
N ARG A 166 -6.34 8.33 -7.94
CA ARG A 166 -4.93 8.10 -8.31
C ARG A 166 -4.01 9.27 -7.95
N PRO A 167 -4.29 10.52 -8.35
CA PRO A 167 -3.45 11.65 -7.97
C PRO A 167 -3.53 11.93 -6.46
N TYR A 168 -4.68 11.74 -5.81
CA TYR A 168 -4.78 11.88 -4.35
C TYR A 168 -3.85 10.92 -3.61
N ALA A 169 -3.91 9.62 -3.93
CA ALA A 169 -3.06 8.61 -3.30
C ALA A 169 -1.57 8.91 -3.54
N PHE A 170 -1.21 9.28 -4.77
CA PHE A 170 0.17 9.64 -5.11
C PHE A 170 0.65 10.87 -4.33
N ASN A 171 -0.12 11.95 -4.33
CA ASN A 171 0.23 13.19 -3.61
C ASN A 171 0.31 12.94 -2.10
N GLN A 172 -0.57 12.11 -1.54
CA GLN A 172 -0.54 11.76 -0.13
C GLN A 172 0.73 10.99 0.23
N THR A 173 1.10 9.97 -0.55
CA THR A 173 2.36 9.23 -0.33
C THR A 173 3.57 10.15 -0.48
N GLN A 174 3.57 11.04 -1.47
CA GLN A 174 4.64 11.99 -1.70
C GLN A 174 4.77 13.01 -0.54
N ALA A 175 3.65 13.50 0.00
CA ALA A 175 3.63 14.37 1.17
C ALA A 175 4.20 13.66 2.41
N ILE A 176 3.76 12.44 2.70
CA ILE A 176 4.28 11.63 3.82
C ILE A 176 5.79 11.39 3.66
N LEU A 177 6.25 11.03 2.47
CA LEU A 177 7.66 10.80 2.21
C LEU A 177 8.48 12.09 2.35
N SER A 178 7.95 13.23 1.91
CA SER A 178 8.60 14.54 2.07
C SER A 178 8.75 14.91 3.55
N LEU A 179 7.73 14.62 4.35
CA LEU A 179 7.72 14.84 5.80
C LEU A 179 8.77 13.96 6.50
N HIS A 180 8.81 12.66 6.17
CA HIS A 180 9.84 11.77 6.72
C HIS A 180 11.24 12.22 6.34
N LYS A 181 11.48 12.60 5.07
CA LYS A 181 12.77 13.14 4.63
C LYS A 181 13.15 14.42 5.38
N HIS A 182 12.20 15.32 5.56
CA HIS A 182 12.42 16.58 6.27
C HIS A 182 12.82 16.34 7.74
N TYR A 183 12.07 15.52 8.47
CA TYR A 183 12.39 15.21 9.86
C TYR A 183 13.68 14.40 10.01
N GLN A 184 13.96 13.48 9.09
CA GLN A 184 15.24 12.78 9.05
C GLN A 184 16.40 13.76 8.86
N GLY A 185 16.25 14.74 7.96
CA GLY A 185 17.23 15.79 7.74
C GLY A 185 17.44 16.68 8.97
N LEU A 186 16.36 17.08 9.65
CA LEU A 186 16.43 17.88 10.87
C LEU A 186 17.14 17.12 12.00
N LEU A 187 16.87 15.82 12.13
CA LEU A 187 17.49 14.97 13.15
C LEU A 187 18.98 14.77 12.86
N GLU A 188 19.36 14.58 11.60
CA GLU A 188 20.76 14.51 11.20
C GLU A 188 21.49 15.85 11.43
N GLN A 189 20.83 16.98 11.13
CA GLN A 189 21.36 18.31 11.41
C GLN A 189 21.59 18.52 12.92
N GLU A 190 20.63 18.14 13.76
CA GLU A 190 20.78 18.23 15.23
C GLU A 190 21.97 17.39 15.70
N ARG A 191 22.09 16.14 15.25
CA ARG A 191 23.23 15.28 15.56
C ARG A 191 24.56 15.88 15.11
N ALA A 192 24.62 16.43 13.91
CA ALA A 192 25.82 17.08 13.39
C ALA A 192 26.21 18.31 14.23
N THR A 193 25.24 19.15 14.59
CA THR A 193 25.48 20.32 15.46
C THR A 193 25.94 19.91 16.86
N SER A 194 25.29 18.89 17.44
CA SER A 194 25.66 18.33 18.74
C SER A 194 27.07 17.71 18.72
N MET A 195 27.46 17.05 17.64
CA MET A 195 28.82 16.55 17.43
C MET A 195 29.82 17.70 17.29
N GLN A 196 29.49 18.73 16.52
CA GLN A 196 30.36 19.89 16.29
C GLN A 196 30.65 20.63 17.61
N VAL A 197 29.64 20.87 18.45
CA VAL A 197 29.84 21.51 19.77
C VAL A 197 30.75 20.67 20.66
N ARG A 198 30.64 19.34 20.62
CA ARG A 198 31.53 18.45 21.38
C ARG A 198 32.97 18.50 20.88
N LEU A 199 33.17 18.56 19.55
CA LEU A 199 34.50 18.70 18.96
C LEU A 199 35.13 20.04 19.34
N GLU A 200 34.37 21.13 19.21
CA GLU A 200 34.83 22.46 19.64
C GLU A 200 35.20 22.45 21.13
N HIS A 201 34.34 21.88 22.00
CA HIS A 201 34.65 21.80 23.42
C HIS A 201 35.95 21.02 23.69
N ALA A 202 36.18 19.91 23.00
CA ALA A 202 37.41 19.14 23.11
C ALA A 202 38.64 19.92 22.62
N GLU A 203 38.51 20.68 21.53
CA GLU A 203 39.56 21.56 21.02
C GLU A 203 39.91 22.66 22.02
N TRP A 204 38.91 23.30 22.61
CA TRP A 204 39.10 24.34 23.64
C TRP A 204 39.73 23.78 24.90
N GLN A 205 39.28 22.61 25.37
CA GLN A 205 39.89 21.92 26.52
C GLN A 205 41.37 21.58 26.23
N ALA A 206 41.67 21.05 25.04
CA ALA A 206 43.04 20.77 24.64
C ALA A 206 43.89 22.06 24.53
N GLY A 207 43.32 23.15 24.01
CA GLY A 207 43.96 24.45 23.92
C GLY A 207 44.30 25.03 25.30
N LEU A 208 43.35 24.97 26.24
CA LEU A 208 43.56 25.40 27.62
C LEU A 208 44.64 24.55 28.31
N GLY A 209 44.65 23.24 28.08
CA GLY A 209 45.71 22.35 28.55
C GLY A 209 47.10 22.78 28.07
N ARG A 210 47.25 23.12 26.79
CA ARG A 210 48.52 23.64 26.24
C ARG A 210 48.91 24.97 26.89
N VAL A 211 47.97 25.90 27.07
CA VAL A 211 48.25 27.20 27.72
C VAL A 211 48.69 27.01 29.17
N ALA A 212 48.06 26.11 29.92
CA ALA A 212 48.46 25.78 31.28
C ALA A 212 49.88 25.20 31.34
N GLU A 213 50.22 24.30 30.41
CA GLU A 213 51.58 23.77 30.29
C GLU A 213 52.59 24.86 29.91
N TYR A 214 52.26 25.76 28.97
CA TYR A 214 53.14 26.90 28.64
C TYR A 214 53.32 27.86 29.81
N ALA A 215 52.28 28.12 30.61
CA ALA A 215 52.38 28.95 31.80
C ALA A 215 53.28 28.31 32.87
N ARG A 216 53.14 27.00 33.11
CA ARG A 216 54.02 26.25 34.02
C ARG A 216 55.47 26.26 33.53
N LEU A 217 55.69 26.05 32.23
CA LEU A 217 57.02 26.12 31.63
C LEU A 217 57.63 27.52 31.75
N ALA A 218 56.86 28.57 31.49
CA ALA A 218 57.32 29.95 31.62
C ALA A 218 57.72 30.29 33.07
N LEU A 219 56.91 29.90 34.07
CA LEU A 219 57.25 30.08 35.49
C LEU A 219 58.48 29.28 35.89
N LYS A 220 58.63 28.06 35.36
CA LYS A 220 59.83 27.24 35.60
C LYS A 220 61.08 27.92 35.04
N VAL A 221 61.02 28.40 33.79
CA VAL A 221 62.14 29.12 33.16
C VAL A 221 62.48 30.39 33.92
N GLN A 222 61.49 31.18 34.32
CA GLN A 222 61.71 32.38 35.13
C GLN A 222 62.42 32.03 36.45
N ASN A 223 61.97 30.99 37.16
CA ASN A 223 62.60 30.58 38.41
C ASN A 223 64.04 30.11 38.15
N GLU A 224 64.29 29.30 37.12
CA GLU A 224 65.64 28.86 36.72
C GLU A 224 66.56 30.05 36.40
N ASP A 225 66.05 31.10 35.73
CA ASP A 225 66.79 32.32 35.41
C ASP A 225 67.08 33.19 36.65
N GLU A 226 66.18 33.23 37.64
CA GLU A 226 66.36 34.00 38.89
C GLU A 226 67.29 33.32 39.91
N MET A 227 67.34 31.98 39.92
CA MET A 227 68.14 31.18 40.85
C MET A 227 69.65 31.50 40.90
N PRO A 228 70.38 31.72 39.79
CA PRO A 228 71.80 32.10 39.85
C PRO A 228 72.02 33.45 40.53
N TYR A 229 71.19 34.46 40.22
CA TYR A 229 71.29 35.78 40.85
C TYR A 229 70.95 35.71 42.34
N LYS A 230 69.91 34.96 42.71
CA LYS A 230 69.56 34.72 44.12
C LYS A 230 70.71 34.04 44.87
N ARG A 231 71.38 33.08 44.24
CA ARG A 231 72.57 32.42 44.82
C ARG A 231 73.73 33.39 44.98
N GLU A 232 74.07 34.14 43.95
CA GLU A 232 75.16 35.13 43.98
C GLU A 232 74.92 36.20 45.05
N ILE A 233 73.69 36.70 45.18
CA ILE A 233 73.33 37.66 46.25
C ILE A 233 73.53 37.02 47.64
N LYS A 234 73.13 35.76 47.83
CA LYS A 234 73.35 35.06 49.12
C LYS A 234 74.85 34.87 49.43
N GLU A 235 75.65 34.48 48.43
CA GLU A 235 77.11 34.37 48.53
C GLU A 235 77.76 35.72 48.85
N LEU A 236 77.37 36.79 48.16
CA LEU A 236 77.89 38.14 48.45
C LEU A 236 77.47 38.64 49.83
N LYS A 237 76.25 38.32 50.29
CA LYS A 237 75.78 38.65 51.65
C LYS A 237 76.58 37.91 52.72
N GLU A 238 76.84 36.62 52.55
CA GLU A 238 77.65 35.87 53.52
C GLU A 238 79.10 36.37 53.56
N GLU A 239 79.69 36.68 52.41
CA GLU A 239 81.03 37.28 52.32
C GLU A 239 81.05 38.64 53.02
N ASN A 240 80.06 39.50 52.76
CA ASN A 240 79.95 40.80 53.43
C ASN A 240 79.84 40.64 54.95
N ARG A 241 79.06 39.66 55.42
CA ARG A 241 78.92 39.35 56.84
C ARG A 241 80.25 38.90 57.46
N VAL A 242 81.00 38.03 56.78
CA VAL A 242 82.32 37.56 57.25
C VAL A 242 83.34 38.70 57.26
N LEU A 243 83.38 39.52 56.21
CA LEU A 243 84.29 40.66 56.10
C LEU A 243 84.00 41.73 57.18
N ARG A 244 82.73 42.01 57.46
CA ARG A 244 82.35 42.93 58.56
C ARG A 244 82.78 42.40 59.92
N ARG A 245 82.62 41.09 60.16
CA ARG A 245 83.11 40.44 61.39
C ARG A 245 84.63 40.56 61.51
N LEU A 246 85.37 40.41 60.41
CA LEU A 246 86.83 40.54 60.40
C LEU A 246 87.30 41.98 60.62
N ALA A 247 86.56 42.97 60.11
CA ALA A 247 86.83 44.40 60.29
C ALA A 247 86.40 44.96 61.66
N GLY A 248 85.78 44.14 62.52
CA GLY A 248 85.30 44.56 63.84
C GLY A 248 84.07 45.47 63.82
N TRP A 249 83.32 45.49 62.71
CA TRP A 249 82.07 46.22 62.58
C TRP A 249 80.90 45.32 63.02
N GLU A 250 79.96 45.85 63.81
CA GLU A 250 78.78 45.10 64.27
C GLU A 250 77.97 44.60 63.07
N ALA A 251 77.44 43.37 63.18
CA ALA A 251 76.59 42.80 62.16
C ALA A 251 75.33 43.65 62.00
N LYS A 252 75.01 44.08 60.77
CA LYS A 252 73.78 44.84 60.53
C LYS A 252 72.58 43.93 60.83
N ALA A 253 71.65 44.40 61.67
CA ALA A 253 70.56 43.60 62.23
C ALA A 253 69.47 43.15 61.23
N ASP A 254 69.56 43.54 59.96
CA ASP A 254 68.50 43.27 58.97
C ASP A 254 68.75 42.04 58.09
N ASP A 255 69.89 41.33 58.21
CA ASP A 255 70.30 40.33 57.20
C ASP A 255 69.92 38.87 57.53
N SER A 256 69.11 38.62 58.55
CA SER A 256 68.71 37.26 58.97
C SER A 256 67.20 37.00 59.04
N SER A 257 66.34 38.00 58.83
CA SER A 257 64.89 37.85 59.08
C SER A 257 64.02 37.71 57.83
N ASP A 258 64.55 37.89 56.63
CA ASP A 258 63.73 37.94 55.41
C ASP A 258 63.57 36.59 54.67
N GLU A 259 64.30 35.53 55.06
CA GLU A 259 64.20 34.24 54.36
C GLU A 259 63.06 33.32 54.84
N GLU A 260 62.49 33.53 56.03
CA GLU A 260 61.39 32.68 56.55
C GLU A 260 59.97 33.15 56.15
N GLY A 261 59.84 34.33 55.53
CA GLY A 261 58.54 34.95 55.23
C GLY A 261 57.95 34.67 53.84
N GLU A 262 58.72 34.10 52.92
CA GLU A 262 58.32 33.96 51.51
C GLU A 262 58.05 32.53 51.04
N GLU A 263 58.57 31.49 51.73
CA GLU A 263 58.24 30.09 51.42
C GLU A 263 56.81 29.69 51.83
N ASN A 264 56.17 30.42 52.75
CA ASN A 264 54.83 30.12 53.25
C ASN A 264 53.66 30.75 52.45
N ARG A 265 53.92 31.36 51.27
CA ARG A 265 52.89 32.06 50.48
C ARG A 265 52.46 31.37 49.18
N ILE A 266 53.00 30.18 48.87
CA ILE A 266 52.72 29.44 47.63
C ILE A 266 52.27 27.98 47.91
N GLN A 267 51.39 27.79 48.89
CA GLN A 267 50.57 26.57 49.01
C GLN A 267 49.09 26.89 48.88
#